data_AF-A0A2L1GLB4-F1
#
_entry.id   AF-A0A2L1GLB4-F1
#
_cell.length_a   1.000
_cell.length_b   1.000
_cell.length_c   1.000
_cell.angle_alpha   90.00
_cell.angle_beta   90.00
_cell.angle_gamma   90.00
#
_symmetry.space_group_name_H-M   'P 1'
#
loop_
_entity.id
_entity.type
_entity.pdbx_description
1 polymer ?
#
loop_
_entity_poly.entity_id
_entity_poly.type
_entity_poly.pdbx_seq_one_letter_code
_entity_poly.pdbx_strand_id
1 'polypeptide(L)'
;MFLPGLIQRLYRGAKHRASPGRQGQGLLVFAHTGEVIRAEALLRAAGLPVSVQGPPPALRTGCDMVVVFPLMLEPAALEILAGAGLRPERIATADEALLEPVALFSTVDLGDWLMVRAANLKITIRKADRRIVNISGGGCPDVPYLAAELKGQALDSAPEPRRLGQTLCCYSLQKAFEEAKRVLCG
;
A
#
# COMPACT_ATOMS: atom_id res chain seq x y z
N MET A 1 -27.58 4.98 3.87
CA MET A 1 -26.75 5.11 5.10
C MET A 1 -26.21 3.73 5.45
N PHE A 2 -25.03 3.37 4.97
CA PHE A 2 -24.34 2.15 5.41
C PHE A 2 -23.61 2.45 6.72
N LEU A 3 -23.99 1.79 7.80
CA LEU A 3 -23.30 1.89 9.10
C LEU A 3 -21.95 1.15 8.99
N PRO A 4 -20.80 1.86 8.99
CA PRO A 4 -19.48 1.26 8.78
C PRO A 4 -19.16 0.13 9.79
N GLY A 5 -19.80 0.17 10.97
CA GLY A 5 -19.57 -0.77 12.05
C GLY A 5 -20.16 -2.17 11.87
N LEU A 6 -21.13 -2.38 10.96
CA LEU A 6 -21.78 -3.69 10.82
C LEU A 6 -20.85 -4.70 10.11
N ILE A 7 -20.22 -4.28 9.01
CA ILE A 7 -19.27 -5.10 8.25
C ILE A 7 -18.04 -5.42 9.10
N GLN A 8 -17.55 -4.45 9.88
CA GLN A 8 -16.41 -4.64 10.77
C GLN A 8 -16.70 -5.63 11.91
N ARG A 9 -17.94 -5.64 12.45
CA ARG A 9 -18.38 -6.61 13.47
C ARG A 9 -18.50 -8.02 12.90
N LEU A 10 -19.03 -8.17 11.69
CA LEU A 10 -19.10 -9.47 11.00
C LEU A 10 -17.69 -10.02 10.71
N TYR A 11 -16.75 -9.16 10.30
CA TYR A 11 -15.36 -9.57 10.04
C TYR A 11 -14.59 -9.93 11.32
N ARG A 12 -14.81 -9.23 12.45
CA ARG A 12 -14.14 -9.53 13.73
C ARG A 12 -14.46 -10.93 14.27
N GLY A 13 -15.62 -11.49 13.96
CA GLY A 13 -15.99 -12.87 14.34
C GLY A 13 -15.19 -13.96 13.64
N ALA A 14 -14.64 -13.68 12.45
CA ALA A 14 -13.87 -14.65 11.65
C ALA A 14 -12.36 -14.65 11.97
N LYS A 15 -11.89 -13.80 12.90
CA LYS A 15 -10.46 -13.51 13.10
C LYS A 15 -9.69 -14.56 13.91
N HIS A 16 -10.23 -15.76 14.10
CA HIS A 16 -9.63 -16.80 14.96
C HIS A 16 -9.52 -18.15 14.26
N ARG A 17 -8.84 -18.17 13.10
CA ARG A 17 -8.07 -19.31 12.52
C ARG A 17 -7.73 -19.03 11.06
N ALA A 18 -6.57 -18.42 10.81
CA ALA A 18 -5.75 -18.65 9.61
C ALA A 18 -4.51 -17.73 9.64
N SER A 19 -3.33 -18.32 9.81
CA SER A 19 -2.07 -17.80 9.27
C SER A 19 -1.91 -18.30 7.82
N PRO A 20 -1.22 -17.57 6.94
CA PRO A 20 -1.74 -17.26 5.61
C PRO A 20 -1.30 -18.24 4.53
N GLY A 21 -2.21 -19.13 4.13
CA GLY A 21 -2.45 -19.35 2.70
C GLY A 21 -3.43 -18.27 2.23
N ARG A 22 -3.11 -17.53 1.17
CA ARG A 22 -3.84 -16.34 0.68
C ARG A 22 -5.22 -16.62 0.07
N GLN A 23 -5.81 -17.78 0.36
CA GLN A 23 -7.11 -18.21 -0.14
C GLN A 23 -8.21 -17.24 0.27
N GLY A 24 -9.07 -16.85 -0.67
CA GLY A 24 -10.15 -15.89 -0.43
C GLY A 24 -9.77 -14.40 -0.49
N GLN A 25 -8.62 -14.05 -1.09
CA GLN A 25 -8.31 -12.66 -1.48
C GLN A 25 -8.66 -12.40 -2.96
N GLY A 26 -9.20 -11.21 -3.23
CA GLY A 26 -9.38 -10.65 -4.56
C GLY A 26 -8.38 -9.54 -4.86
N LEU A 27 -8.11 -9.33 -6.14
CA LEU A 27 -7.27 -8.27 -6.68
C LEU A 27 -8.13 -7.37 -7.56
N LEU A 28 -8.17 -6.07 -7.26
CA LEU A 28 -8.73 -5.06 -8.14
C LEU A 28 -7.59 -4.47 -8.98
N VAL A 29 -7.67 -4.67 -10.30
CA VAL A 29 -6.73 -4.17 -11.29
C VAL A 29 -7.29 -2.89 -11.90
N PHE A 30 -6.45 -1.87 -12.02
CA PHE A 30 -6.79 -0.58 -12.61
C PHE A 30 -5.75 -0.20 -13.67
N ALA A 31 -6.16 0.64 -14.62
CA ALA A 31 -5.29 1.13 -15.69
C ALA A 31 -4.16 2.01 -15.14
N HIS A 32 -4.49 2.80 -14.13
CA HIS A 32 -3.60 3.86 -13.64
C HIS A 32 -3.41 3.83 -12.13
N THR A 33 -2.20 4.16 -11.69
CA THR A 33 -1.83 4.22 -10.27
C THR A 33 -2.70 5.18 -9.46
N GLY A 34 -3.14 6.29 -10.07
CA GLY A 34 -4.04 7.24 -9.42
C GLY A 34 -5.39 6.62 -9.03
N GLU A 35 -5.87 5.66 -9.81
CA GLU A 35 -7.11 4.93 -9.54
C GLU A 35 -6.92 3.95 -8.37
N VAL A 36 -5.80 3.23 -8.32
CA VAL A 36 -5.45 2.36 -7.19
C VAL A 36 -5.41 3.15 -5.88
N ILE A 37 -4.78 4.33 -5.90
CA ILE A 37 -4.72 5.24 -4.75
C ILE A 37 -6.12 5.67 -4.30
N ARG A 38 -6.97 6.07 -5.25
CA ARG A 38 -8.33 6.54 -4.95
C ARG A 38 -9.20 5.39 -4.44
N ALA A 39 -9.08 4.21 -5.03
CA ALA A 39 -9.75 2.99 -4.61
C ALA A 39 -9.36 2.62 -3.18
N GLU A 40 -8.06 2.57 -2.86
CA GLU A 40 -7.58 2.29 -1.50
C GLU A 40 -8.20 3.28 -0.49
N ALA A 41 -8.14 4.58 -0.78
CA ALA A 41 -8.66 5.61 0.11
C ALA A 41 -10.16 5.46 0.37
N LEU A 42 -10.97 5.25 -0.69
CA LEU A 42 -12.41 5.06 -0.59
C LEU A 42 -12.77 3.81 0.22
N LEU A 43 -12.15 2.68 -0.10
CA LEU A 43 -12.43 1.40 0.56
C LEU A 43 -12.00 1.43 2.04
N ARG A 44 -10.84 2.03 2.36
CA ARG A 44 -10.41 2.25 3.76
C ARG A 44 -11.35 3.17 4.52
N ALA A 45 -11.80 4.27 3.90
CA ALA A 45 -12.75 5.20 4.51
C ALA A 45 -14.09 4.53 4.83
N ALA A 46 -14.51 3.57 4.00
CA ALA A 46 -15.67 2.71 4.24
C ALA A 46 -15.43 1.56 5.25
N GLY A 47 -14.20 1.42 5.77
CA GLY A 47 -13.84 0.42 6.78
C GLY A 47 -13.46 -0.96 6.22
N LEU A 48 -13.26 -1.09 4.91
CA LEU A 48 -12.86 -2.37 4.31
C LEU A 48 -11.37 -2.64 4.56
N PRO A 49 -11.00 -3.89 4.93
CA PRO A 49 -9.62 -4.26 5.21
C PRO A 49 -8.84 -4.50 3.90
N VAL A 50 -8.45 -3.42 3.24
CA VAL A 50 -7.69 -3.46 1.98
C VAL A 50 -6.20 -3.20 2.18
N SER A 51 -5.38 -3.63 1.22
CA SER A 51 -3.97 -3.25 1.10
C SER A 51 -3.59 -3.02 -0.37
N VAL A 52 -2.47 -2.33 -0.61
CA VAL A 52 -1.97 -2.12 -1.97
C VAL A 52 -0.67 -2.88 -2.14
N GLN A 53 -0.59 -3.63 -3.25
CA GLN A 53 0.51 -4.54 -3.54
C GLN A 53 0.90 -4.41 -5.02
N GLY A 54 2.04 -4.97 -5.42
CA GLY A 54 2.38 -5.04 -6.84
C GLY A 54 1.54 -6.09 -7.56
N PRO A 55 1.14 -5.86 -8.82
CA PRO A 55 0.42 -6.87 -9.60
C PRO A 55 1.31 -8.10 -9.81
N PRO A 56 0.71 -9.29 -9.81
CA PRO A 56 1.34 -10.47 -10.37
C PRO A 56 1.82 -10.22 -11.80
N PRO A 57 2.90 -10.87 -12.28
CA PRO A 57 3.43 -10.66 -13.62
C PRO A 57 2.37 -10.76 -14.73
N ALA A 58 1.40 -11.68 -14.61
CA ALA A 58 0.33 -11.87 -15.59
C ALA A 58 -0.73 -10.76 -15.62
N LEU A 59 -0.79 -9.88 -14.61
CA LEU A 59 -1.73 -8.76 -14.53
C LEU A 59 -1.07 -7.40 -14.77
N ARG A 60 0.20 -7.37 -15.17
CA ARG A 60 0.90 -6.11 -15.46
C ARG A 60 0.40 -5.51 -16.77
N THR A 61 -0.50 -4.53 -16.65
CA THR A 61 -1.04 -3.75 -17.79
C THR A 61 -0.42 -2.35 -17.89
N GLY A 62 0.66 -2.08 -17.16
CA GLY A 62 1.35 -0.77 -17.12
C GLY A 62 1.19 -0.02 -15.80
N CYS A 63 0.26 -0.43 -14.93
CA CYS A 63 0.22 -0.02 -13.53
C CYS A 63 1.04 -0.99 -12.66
N ASP A 64 1.84 -0.45 -11.75
CA ASP A 64 2.66 -1.23 -10.82
C ASP A 64 1.93 -1.59 -9.51
N MET A 65 0.61 -1.41 -9.44
CA MET A 65 -0.15 -1.60 -8.21
C MET A 65 -1.54 -2.23 -8.42
N VAL A 66 -1.99 -2.98 -7.41
CA VAL A 66 -3.35 -3.54 -7.30
C VAL A 66 -3.88 -3.33 -5.88
N VAL A 67 -5.20 -3.23 -5.73
CA VAL A 67 -5.84 -3.26 -4.41
C VAL A 67 -6.18 -4.71 -4.06
N VAL A 68 -5.66 -5.19 -2.95
CA VAL A 68 -5.94 -6.51 -2.38
C VAL A 68 -7.01 -6.38 -1.32
N PHE A 69 -8.06 -7.19 -1.42
CA PHE A 69 -9.22 -7.16 -0.53
C PHE A 69 -9.76 -8.58 -0.27
N PRO A 70 -10.56 -8.83 0.79
CA PRO A 70 -11.21 -10.12 0.97
C PRO A 70 -12.28 -10.34 -0.10
N LEU A 71 -12.23 -11.45 -0.83
CA LEU A 71 -13.12 -11.73 -1.95
C LEU A 71 -14.61 -11.74 -1.54
N MET A 72 -14.91 -12.17 -0.31
CA MET A 72 -16.27 -12.12 0.25
C MET A 72 -16.86 -10.70 0.35
N LEU A 73 -16.02 -9.66 0.31
CA LEU A 73 -16.43 -8.26 0.35
C LEU A 73 -16.51 -7.64 -1.06
N GLU A 74 -16.39 -8.42 -2.14
CA GLU A 74 -16.42 -7.92 -3.51
C GLU A 74 -17.67 -7.09 -3.83
N PRO A 75 -18.90 -7.54 -3.53
CA PRO A 75 -20.10 -6.75 -3.85
C PRO A 75 -20.08 -5.38 -3.17
N ALA A 76 -19.68 -5.33 -1.89
CA ALA A 76 -19.57 -4.09 -1.12
C ALA A 76 -18.47 -3.17 -1.68
N ALA A 77 -17.31 -3.74 -2.02
CA ALA A 77 -16.22 -2.99 -2.63
C ALA A 77 -16.66 -2.36 -3.96
N LEU A 78 -17.32 -3.12 -4.83
CA LEU A 78 -17.80 -2.63 -6.13
C LEU A 78 -18.87 -1.55 -5.98
N GLU A 79 -19.80 -1.67 -5.03
CA GLU A 79 -20.80 -0.64 -4.76
C GLU A 79 -20.15 0.67 -4.32
N ILE A 80 -19.19 0.61 -3.40
CA ILE A 80 -18.43 1.78 -2.92
C ILE A 80 -17.69 2.46 -4.08
N LEU A 81 -16.99 1.68 -4.90
CA LEU A 81 -16.21 2.22 -6.02
C LEU A 81 -17.12 2.81 -7.12
N ALA A 82 -18.19 2.11 -7.48
CA ALA A 82 -19.14 2.56 -8.48
C ALA A 82 -19.84 3.86 -8.05
N GLY A 83 -20.20 3.99 -6.77
CA GLY A 83 -20.76 5.23 -6.22
C GLY A 83 -19.83 6.45 -6.34
N ALA A 84 -18.53 6.22 -6.47
CA ALA A 84 -17.53 7.26 -6.71
C ALA A 84 -17.08 7.35 -8.18
N GLY A 85 -17.74 6.65 -9.11
CA GLY A 85 -17.38 6.63 -10.52
C GLY A 85 -16.04 5.96 -10.81
N LEU A 86 -15.61 5.00 -10.00
CA LEU A 86 -14.40 4.22 -10.21
C LEU A 86 -14.77 2.77 -10.54
N ARG A 87 -14.16 2.19 -11.57
CA ARG A 87 -14.38 0.79 -11.95
C ARG A 87 -13.03 0.10 -12.17
N PRO A 88 -12.79 -1.07 -11.57
CA PRO A 88 -11.62 -1.86 -11.91
C PRO A 88 -11.73 -2.34 -13.37
N GLU A 89 -10.61 -2.41 -14.07
CA GLU A 89 -10.54 -3.02 -15.41
C GLU A 89 -10.76 -4.53 -15.33
N ARG A 90 -10.25 -5.13 -14.25
CA ARG A 90 -10.34 -6.56 -14.00
C ARG A 90 -10.38 -6.82 -12.50
N ILE A 91 -11.16 -7.83 -12.12
CA ILE A 91 -11.10 -8.46 -10.81
C ILE A 91 -10.48 -9.84 -11.02
N ALA A 92 -9.48 -10.18 -10.21
CA ALA A 92 -8.86 -11.50 -10.23
C ALA A 92 -8.91 -12.12 -8.84
N THR A 93 -8.97 -13.44 -8.76
CA THR A 93 -8.84 -14.17 -7.49
C THR A 93 -7.38 -14.52 -7.27
N ALA A 94 -6.93 -14.46 -6.01
CA ALA A 94 -5.56 -14.85 -5.65
C ALA A 94 -5.33 -16.38 -5.74
N ASP A 95 -6.39 -17.17 -5.98
CA ASP A 95 -6.37 -18.63 -6.06
C ASP A 95 -5.97 -19.19 -7.45
N GLU A 96 -5.86 -18.35 -8.48
CA GLU A 96 -5.16 -18.72 -9.71
C GLU A 96 -3.66 -18.81 -9.40
N ALA A 97 -3.09 -20.02 -9.42
CA ALA A 97 -1.75 -20.41 -8.94
C ALA A 97 -0.52 -19.64 -9.51
N LEU A 98 -0.73 -18.53 -10.22
CA LEU A 98 0.28 -17.64 -10.80
C LEU A 98 0.01 -16.15 -10.50
N LEU A 99 -1.00 -15.85 -9.67
CA LEU A 99 -1.47 -14.50 -9.36
C LEU A 99 -1.17 -14.03 -7.93
N GLU A 100 -0.04 -14.45 -7.35
CA GLU A 100 0.37 -13.89 -6.08
C GLU A 100 0.81 -12.43 -6.25
N PRO A 101 0.13 -11.45 -5.61
CA PRO A 101 0.59 -10.08 -5.64
C PRO A 101 1.97 -10.01 -4.99
N VAL A 102 2.92 -9.44 -5.73
CA VAL A 102 4.29 -9.26 -5.27
C VAL A 102 4.33 -8.12 -4.26
N ALA A 103 5.28 -8.21 -3.32
CA ALA A 103 5.48 -7.11 -2.38
C ALA A 103 5.72 -5.81 -3.18
N LEU A 104 4.87 -4.80 -2.94
CA LEU A 104 5.01 -3.46 -3.54
C LEU A 104 6.36 -2.83 -3.18
N PHE A 105 6.90 -3.28 -2.05
CA PHE A 105 8.14 -2.82 -1.49
C PHE A 105 9.16 -3.95 -1.39
N SER A 106 10.42 -3.59 -1.56
CA SER A 106 11.56 -4.45 -1.25
C SER A 106 12.33 -3.86 -0.09
N THR A 107 12.65 -4.72 0.87
CA THR A 107 13.45 -4.35 2.05
C THR A 107 14.83 -4.96 1.87
N VAL A 108 15.86 -4.12 1.98
CA VAL A 108 17.27 -4.53 1.86
C VAL A 108 17.98 -4.13 3.14
N ASP A 109 18.55 -5.13 3.80
CA ASP A 109 19.46 -4.91 4.92
C ASP A 109 20.84 -4.53 4.37
N LEU A 110 21.36 -3.38 4.81
CA LEU A 110 22.66 -2.83 4.39
C LEU A 110 23.64 -2.76 5.59
N GLY A 111 23.49 -3.64 6.58
CA GLY A 111 24.29 -3.62 7.81
C GLY A 111 23.71 -2.62 8.81
N ASP A 112 24.37 -1.47 9.00
CA ASP A 112 23.91 -0.43 9.93
C ASP A 112 22.65 0.30 9.45
N TRP A 113 22.24 0.05 8.21
CA TRP A 113 21.10 0.70 7.57
C TRP A 113 20.06 -0.31 7.07
N LEU A 114 18.80 0.12 7.08
CA LEU A 114 17.69 -0.54 6.41
C LEU A 114 17.25 0.33 5.24
N MET A 115 17.25 -0.19 4.02
CA MET A 115 16.63 0.47 2.88
C MET A 115 15.30 -0.20 2.57
N VAL A 116 14.23 0.58 2.51
CA VAL A 116 12.93 0.15 1.98
C VAL A 116 12.68 0.87 0.68
N ARG A 117 12.41 0.13 -0.38
CA ARG A 117 12.00 0.64 -1.68
C ARG A 117 10.51 0.39 -1.85
N ALA A 118 9.74 1.33 -2.37
CA ALA A 118 8.38 1.11 -2.88
C ALA A 118 8.25 1.75 -4.26
N ALA A 119 7.85 0.96 -5.26
CA ALA A 119 7.92 1.35 -6.67
C ALA A 119 9.30 1.95 -7.04
N ASN A 120 9.36 3.21 -7.46
CA ASN A 120 10.62 3.88 -7.81
C ASN A 120 11.26 4.69 -6.67
N LEU A 121 10.63 4.75 -5.49
CA LEU A 121 11.13 5.52 -4.34
C LEU A 121 11.81 4.62 -3.31
N LYS A 122 12.82 5.18 -2.63
CA LYS A 122 13.61 4.50 -1.58
C LYS A 122 13.71 5.41 -0.36
N ILE A 123 13.56 4.83 0.82
CA ILE A 123 13.90 5.42 2.11
C ILE A 123 14.96 4.56 2.78
N THR A 124 15.99 5.19 3.33
CA THR A 124 17.05 4.51 4.06
C THR A 124 17.11 5.02 5.49
N ILE A 125 17.08 4.10 6.44
CA ILE A 125 17.07 4.37 7.88
C ILE A 125 18.34 3.82 8.50
N ARG A 126 19.03 4.60 9.33
CA ARG A 126 20.08 4.07 10.22
C ARG A 126 19.43 3.35 11.39
N LYS A 127 19.79 2.09 11.63
CA LYS A 127 19.13 1.24 12.62
C LYS A 127 19.41 1.69 14.06
N ALA A 128 20.63 2.15 14.34
CA ALA A 128 21.07 2.50 15.69
C ALA A 128 20.17 3.52 16.42
N ASP A 129 19.68 4.54 15.70
CA ASP A 129 18.82 5.59 16.26
C ASP A 129 17.55 5.84 15.43
N ARG A 130 17.25 4.93 14.48
CA ARG A 130 16.11 4.99 13.57
C ARG A 130 16.00 6.31 12.80
N ARG A 131 17.14 6.93 12.48
CA ARG A 131 17.17 8.18 11.70
C ARG A 131 17.05 7.94 10.21
N ILE A 132 16.22 8.74 9.54
CA ILE A 132 16.14 8.76 8.08
C ILE A 132 17.43 9.39 7.55
N VAL A 133 18.26 8.62 6.85
CA VAL A 133 19.55 9.09 6.31
C VAL A 133 19.50 9.39 4.82
N ASN A 134 18.54 8.82 4.10
CA ASN A 134 18.41 9.04 2.67
C ASN A 134 16.97 8.85 2.17
N ILE A 135 16.63 9.66 1.17
CA ILE A 135 15.44 9.52 0.32
C ILE A 135 15.95 9.62 -1.11
N SER A 136 15.66 8.64 -1.97
CA SER A 136 16.15 8.63 -3.35
C SER A 136 15.23 7.91 -4.33
N GLY A 137 15.52 8.05 -5.63
CA GLY A 137 14.73 7.50 -6.72
C GLY A 137 13.65 8.45 -7.23
N GLY A 138 12.59 7.89 -7.81
CA GLY A 138 11.46 8.65 -8.36
C GLY A 138 11.74 9.33 -9.71
N GLY A 139 10.90 10.31 -10.02
CA GLY A 139 10.96 11.16 -11.22
C GLY A 139 9.96 12.33 -11.16
N CYS A 140 9.37 12.54 -9.98
CA CYS A 140 8.44 13.62 -9.72
C CYS A 140 9.21 14.85 -9.22
N PRO A 141 8.73 16.08 -9.48
CA PRO A 141 9.42 17.32 -9.10
C PRO A 141 9.48 17.56 -7.58
N ASP A 142 8.70 16.84 -6.78
CA ASP A 142 8.61 16.96 -5.33
C ASP A 142 9.63 16.12 -4.56
N VAL A 143 10.33 15.17 -5.21
CA VAL A 143 11.29 14.30 -4.52
C VAL A 143 12.40 15.07 -3.80
N PRO A 144 13.02 16.12 -4.38
CA PRO A 144 14.03 16.91 -3.67
C PRO A 144 13.50 17.55 -2.39
N TYR A 145 12.25 18.04 -2.42
CA TYR A 145 11.58 18.63 -1.26
C TYR A 145 11.33 17.56 -0.18
N LEU A 146 10.76 16.40 -0.54
CA LEU A 146 10.59 15.28 0.38
C LEU A 146 11.91 14.85 1.04
N ALA A 147 12.98 14.80 0.25
CA ALA A 147 14.29 14.44 0.77
C ALA A 147 14.84 15.47 1.76
N ALA A 148 14.62 16.77 1.51
CA ALA A 148 15.05 17.84 2.40
C ALA A 148 14.29 17.82 3.74
N GLU A 149 12.97 17.62 3.71
CA GLU A 149 12.12 17.64 4.91
C GLU A 149 12.33 16.41 5.81
N LEU A 150 12.56 15.24 5.20
CA LEU A 150 12.61 13.97 5.93
C LEU A 150 14.02 13.57 6.35
N LYS A 151 15.06 13.91 5.57
CA LYS A 151 16.44 13.52 5.90
C LYS A 151 16.86 14.15 7.21
N GLY A 152 17.45 13.33 8.09
CA GLY A 152 17.88 13.73 9.41
C GLY A 152 16.80 13.59 10.48
N GLN A 153 15.53 13.41 10.12
CA GLN A 153 14.46 13.20 11.10
C GLN A 153 14.50 11.78 11.68
N ALA A 154 14.05 11.62 12.92
CA ALA A 154 13.81 10.31 13.50
C ALA A 154 12.53 9.69 12.90
N LEU A 155 12.57 8.41 12.56
CA LEU A 155 11.45 7.73 11.88
C LEU A 155 10.12 7.85 12.64
N ASP A 156 10.16 7.83 13.97
CA ASP A 156 8.95 7.89 14.81
C ASP A 156 8.27 9.26 14.77
N SER A 157 9.06 10.34 14.70
CA SER A 157 8.58 11.73 14.78
C SER A 157 8.54 12.45 13.43
N ALA A 158 9.14 11.88 12.39
CA ALA A 158 9.13 12.45 11.05
C ALA A 158 7.69 12.64 10.53
N PRO A 159 7.40 13.73 9.80
CA PRO A 159 6.11 13.89 9.15
C PRO A 159 5.88 12.75 8.15
N GLU A 160 4.63 12.33 8.02
CA GLU A 160 4.23 11.34 7.02
C GLU A 160 4.46 11.91 5.60
N PRO A 161 5.14 11.19 4.70
CA PRO A 161 5.35 11.66 3.32
C PRO A 161 4.08 12.13 2.61
N ARG A 162 2.93 11.49 2.87
CA ARG A 162 1.62 11.89 2.32
C ARG A 162 1.12 13.27 2.77
N ARG A 163 1.65 13.81 3.88
CA ARG A 163 1.33 15.17 4.35
C ARG A 163 2.17 16.24 3.67
N LEU A 164 3.28 15.85 3.05
CA LEU A 164 4.22 16.76 2.39
C LEU A 164 3.91 16.95 0.90
N GLY A 165 3.11 16.06 0.29
CA GLY A 165 2.68 16.22 -1.09
C GLY A 165 1.67 15.16 -1.56
N GLN A 166 1.13 15.40 -2.76
CA GLN A 166 0.03 14.61 -3.33
C GLN A 166 0.45 13.74 -4.52
N THR A 167 1.72 13.72 -4.89
CA THR A 167 2.18 12.96 -6.08
C THR A 167 2.20 11.45 -5.82
N LEU A 168 2.36 10.68 -6.90
CA LEU A 168 2.60 9.23 -6.83
C LEU A 168 3.91 8.91 -6.08
N CYS A 169 4.91 9.78 -6.18
CA CYS A 169 6.18 9.63 -5.47
C CYS A 169 5.98 9.81 -3.96
N CYS A 170 5.19 10.79 -3.52
CA CYS A 170 4.77 10.94 -2.13
C CYS A 170 4.05 9.69 -1.60
N TYR A 171 3.12 9.13 -2.37
CA TYR A 171 2.41 7.92 -1.97
C TYR A 171 3.35 6.71 -1.85
N SER A 172 4.21 6.50 -2.84
CA SER A 172 5.14 5.39 -2.84
C SER A 172 6.08 5.51 -1.63
N LEU A 173 6.58 6.72 -1.36
CA LEU A 173 7.41 6.97 -0.19
C LEU A 173 6.68 6.73 1.13
N GLN A 174 5.40 7.09 1.22
CA GLN A 174 4.56 6.76 2.38
C GLN A 174 4.51 5.26 2.64
N LYS A 175 4.31 4.44 1.60
CA LYS A 175 4.29 2.97 1.74
C LYS A 175 5.63 2.43 2.24
N ALA A 176 6.74 2.95 1.71
CA ALA A 176 8.07 2.58 2.19
C ALA A 176 8.32 3.02 3.65
N PHE A 177 7.81 4.19 4.04
CA PHE A 177 7.89 4.73 5.40
C PHE A 177 7.09 3.89 6.41
N GLU A 178 5.86 3.49 6.07
CA GLU A 178 5.02 2.59 6.88
C GLU A 178 5.68 1.23 7.08
N GLU A 179 6.26 0.67 6.02
CA GLU A 179 6.98 -0.61 6.10
C GLU A 179 8.25 -0.50 6.94
N ALA A 180 9.03 0.58 6.81
CA ALA A 180 10.20 0.82 7.65
C ALA A 180 9.81 0.88 9.14
N LYS A 181 8.69 1.54 9.47
CA LYS A 181 8.13 1.55 10.83
C LYS A 181 7.73 0.16 11.30
N ARG A 182 7.06 -0.62 10.46
CA ARG A 182 6.67 -1.99 10.80
C ARG A 182 7.89 -2.87 11.10
N VAL A 183 8.98 -2.71 10.35
CA VAL A 183 10.20 -3.53 10.50
C VAL A 183 11.06 -3.10 11.69
N LEU A 184 11.16 -1.79 11.99
CA LEU A 184 12.08 -1.26 13.00
C LEU A 184 11.41 -0.85 14.33
N CYS A 185 10.10 -0.69 14.35
CA CYS A 185 9.34 -0.28 15.54
C CYS A 185 8.32 -1.33 15.98
N GLY A 186 8.18 -2.42 15.21
CA GLY A 186 7.29 -3.56 15.49
C GLY A 186 7.92 -4.61 16.38
#